data_AF-A0A705NNK4-F1
#
_entry.id   AF-A0A705NNK4-F1
#
_cell.length_a   1.000
_cell.length_b   1.000
_cell.length_c   1.000
_cell.angle_alpha   90.00
_cell.angle_beta   90.00
_cell.angle_gamma   90.00
#
_symmetry.space_group_name_H-M   'P 1'
#
loop_
_entity.id
_entity.type
_entity.pdbx_description
1 polymer ?
#
loop_
_entity_poly.entity_id
_entity_poly.type
_entity_poly.pdbx_seq_one_letter_code
_entity_poly.pdbx_strand_id
1 'polypeptide(L)'
;MSTKLTGYVWDGCAASGMKLSSVAIMARLADFSNDEGVCWPSIETIARQIGAGMSTVRTAIARLEAEGWLTRKARRQGNRNASNVYQLNVAKLQAAAFSQLSDSDPSKSDASKSDPSKFDASKSGKKAGFHPSESGGDPSVKSKHDPSDKKPSRPDASQPDTQTAEQDFLTRHPDAVVFSPKKRQWGTQDDLTCAQWLWKKIIALYEQAAECDGEVVRPKEPNWTAWANEIRLMCVQDGRTHKQICEMYSRVSRDPFWCRNVLSPSKLREKWDELSLRLSPSVSTYTEKR
;
A
#
# COMPACT_ATOMS: atom_id res chain seq x y z
N MET A 1 8.14 25.52 -2.47
CA MET A 1 6.88 24.97 -2.98
C MET A 1 6.29 26.01 -3.90
N SER A 2 6.22 25.74 -5.21
CA SER A 2 5.73 26.71 -6.19
C SER A 2 4.23 26.51 -6.42
N THR A 3 3.41 27.42 -5.90
CA THR A 3 1.94 27.37 -6.05
C THR A 3 1.47 27.62 -7.49
N LYS A 4 2.33 28.17 -8.35
CA LYS A 4 2.02 28.43 -9.76
C LYS A 4 2.08 27.15 -10.61
N LEU A 5 3.06 26.28 -10.33
CA LEU A 5 3.26 25.04 -11.07
C LEU A 5 2.16 24.01 -10.81
N THR A 6 1.64 23.95 -9.58
CA THR A 6 0.54 23.05 -9.23
C THR A 6 -0.74 23.41 -9.98
N GLY A 7 -1.05 24.70 -10.16
CA GLY A 7 -2.17 25.17 -10.98
C GLY A 7 -2.05 24.72 -12.44
N TYR A 8 -0.90 24.98 -13.08
CA TYR A 8 -0.66 24.56 -14.47
C TYR A 8 -0.70 23.04 -14.67
N VAL A 9 -0.38 22.27 -13.64
CA VAL A 9 -0.50 20.81 -13.70
C VAL A 9 -1.95 20.36 -13.71
N TRP A 10 -2.81 20.94 -12.88
CA TRP A 10 -4.23 20.57 -12.92
C TRP A 10 -4.88 20.97 -14.24
N ASP A 11 -4.63 22.18 -14.72
CA ASP A 11 -5.22 22.69 -15.97
C ASP A 11 -4.63 21.99 -17.21
N GLY A 12 -3.30 21.86 -17.27
CA GLY A 12 -2.61 21.24 -18.40
C GLY A 12 -2.77 19.72 -18.46
N CYS A 13 -2.84 19.04 -17.31
CA CYS A 13 -3.01 17.59 -17.29
C CYS A 13 -4.46 17.16 -17.52
N ALA A 14 -5.46 17.90 -17.01
CA ALA A 14 -6.87 17.63 -17.31
C ALA A 14 -7.17 17.75 -18.81
N ALA A 15 -6.57 18.73 -19.49
CA ALA A 15 -6.72 18.95 -20.93
C ALA A 15 -6.11 17.84 -21.81
N SER A 16 -5.13 17.10 -21.28
CA SER A 16 -4.32 16.14 -22.05
C SER A 16 -4.85 14.70 -22.09
N GLY A 17 -5.99 14.41 -21.43
CA GLY A 17 -6.55 13.06 -21.38
C GLY A 17 -5.71 12.05 -20.58
N MET A 18 -4.82 12.54 -19.71
CA MET A 18 -3.97 11.68 -18.89
C MET A 18 -4.77 10.85 -17.88
N LYS A 19 -4.28 9.64 -17.59
CA LYS A 19 -4.83 8.81 -16.49
C LYS A 19 -4.66 9.53 -15.15
N LEU A 20 -5.66 9.43 -14.29
CA LEU A 20 -5.68 10.08 -12.96
C LEU A 20 -4.42 9.82 -12.13
N SER A 21 -3.82 8.63 -12.24
CA SER A 21 -2.56 8.29 -11.56
C SER A 21 -1.36 9.10 -12.08
N SER A 22 -1.30 9.40 -13.39
CA SER A 22 -0.28 10.28 -13.96
C SER A 22 -0.47 11.72 -13.52
N VAL A 23 -1.71 12.20 -13.46
CA VAL A 23 -2.05 13.55 -12.97
C VAL A 23 -1.68 13.72 -11.50
N ALA A 24 -2.03 12.74 -10.65
CA ALA A 24 -1.69 12.76 -9.23
C ALA A 24 -0.17 12.74 -8.98
N ILE A 25 0.59 11.98 -9.79
CA ILE A 25 2.05 11.96 -9.72
C ILE A 25 2.61 13.33 -10.14
N MET A 26 2.09 13.92 -11.22
CA MET A 26 2.52 15.23 -11.68
C MET A 26 2.26 16.32 -10.63
N ALA A 27 1.06 16.32 -10.03
CA ALA A 27 0.69 17.29 -9.00
C ALA A 27 1.62 17.20 -7.79
N ARG A 28 1.95 15.96 -7.37
CA ARG A 28 2.87 15.73 -6.25
C ARG A 28 4.31 16.13 -6.57
N LEU A 29 4.77 15.93 -7.82
CA LEU A 29 6.08 16.41 -8.26
C LEU A 29 6.12 17.95 -8.27
N ALA A 30 5.05 18.61 -8.68
CA ALA A 30 4.93 20.07 -8.68
C ALA A 30 4.90 20.67 -7.25
N ASP A 31 4.27 20.00 -6.29
CA ASP A 31 4.31 20.43 -4.88
C ASP A 31 5.75 20.52 -4.35
N PHE A 32 6.61 19.58 -4.77
CA PHE A 32 8.00 19.50 -4.37
C PHE A 32 8.96 20.25 -5.29
N SER A 33 8.48 20.83 -6.40
CA SER A 33 9.35 21.51 -7.34
C SER A 33 9.71 22.93 -6.88
N ASN A 34 10.91 23.34 -7.24
CA ASN A 34 11.29 24.75 -7.24
C ASN A 34 10.57 25.49 -8.40
N ASP A 35 10.76 26.81 -8.51
CA ASP A 35 10.14 27.62 -9.57
C ASP A 35 10.62 27.26 -10.98
N GLU A 36 11.72 26.52 -11.10
CA GLU A 36 12.23 25.97 -12.35
C GLU A 36 11.65 24.59 -12.69
N GLY A 37 10.79 24.00 -11.84
CA GLY A 37 10.19 22.69 -12.07
C GLY A 37 11.08 21.49 -11.71
N VAL A 38 12.18 21.68 -10.98
CA VAL A 38 13.10 20.63 -10.52
C VAL A 38 12.64 20.07 -9.17
N CYS A 39 12.56 18.75 -9.02
CA CYS A 39 12.33 18.08 -7.74
C CYS A 39 13.10 16.74 -7.63
N TRP A 40 13.30 16.24 -6.41
CA TRP A 40 14.03 14.97 -6.15
C TRP A 40 13.36 14.02 -5.13
N PRO A 41 12.03 13.82 -5.16
CA PRO A 41 11.40 12.84 -4.27
C PRO A 41 11.80 11.41 -4.65
N SER A 42 11.88 10.53 -3.64
CA SER A 42 12.09 9.10 -3.89
C SER A 42 10.80 8.47 -4.45
N ILE A 43 10.93 7.41 -5.25
CA ILE A 43 9.79 6.65 -5.78
C ILE A 43 8.90 6.12 -4.64
N GLU A 44 9.50 5.72 -3.52
CA GLU A 44 8.80 5.26 -2.33
C GLU A 44 7.97 6.38 -1.69
N THR A 45 8.50 7.60 -1.64
CA THR A 45 7.78 8.77 -1.14
C THR A 45 6.56 9.09 -2.00
N ILE A 46 6.72 9.07 -3.33
CA ILE A 46 5.63 9.31 -4.28
C ILE A 46 4.54 8.23 -4.12
N ALA A 47 4.94 6.96 -4.07
CA ALA A 47 4.05 5.82 -3.89
C ALA A 47 3.23 5.94 -2.60
N ARG A 48 3.89 6.26 -1.48
CA ARG A 48 3.24 6.41 -0.17
C ARG A 48 2.24 7.56 -0.15
N GLN A 49 2.54 8.68 -0.79
CA GLN A 49 1.69 9.87 -0.75
C GLN A 49 0.46 9.76 -1.66
N ILE A 50 0.60 9.06 -2.79
CA ILE A 50 -0.48 8.91 -3.78
C ILE A 50 -1.30 7.64 -3.51
N GLY A 51 -0.84 6.78 -2.60
CA GLY A 51 -1.48 5.48 -2.32
C GLY A 51 -1.35 4.50 -3.49
N ALA A 52 -0.36 4.70 -4.38
CA ALA A 52 -0.13 3.86 -5.55
C ALA A 52 1.06 2.93 -5.33
N GLY A 53 1.01 1.72 -5.90
CA GLY A 53 2.14 0.79 -5.87
C GLY A 53 3.38 1.36 -6.58
N MET A 54 4.58 1.02 -6.10
CA MET A 54 5.85 1.49 -6.69
C MET A 54 5.99 1.13 -8.18
N SER A 55 5.43 -0.01 -8.60
CA SER A 55 5.36 -0.42 -10.01
C SER A 55 4.49 0.54 -10.82
N THR A 56 3.32 0.91 -10.32
CA THR A 56 2.41 1.90 -10.93
C THR A 56 3.09 3.26 -11.06
N VAL A 57 3.78 3.71 -10.01
CA VAL A 57 4.55 4.97 -10.04
C VAL A 57 5.64 4.93 -11.10
N ARG A 58 6.41 3.85 -11.19
CA ARG A 58 7.46 3.68 -12.22
C ARG A 58 6.86 3.70 -13.63
N THR A 59 5.77 2.98 -13.86
CA THR A 59 5.10 2.93 -15.17
C THR A 59 4.51 4.28 -15.57
N ALA A 60 3.90 4.99 -14.63
CA ALA A 60 3.35 6.32 -14.89
C ALA A 60 4.45 7.35 -15.19
N ILE A 61 5.55 7.34 -14.42
CA ILE A 61 6.72 8.19 -14.69
C ILE A 61 7.31 7.90 -16.08
N ALA A 62 7.43 6.63 -16.47
CA ALA A 62 7.93 6.25 -17.79
C ALA A 62 7.02 6.75 -18.93
N ARG A 63 5.69 6.74 -18.74
CA ARG A 63 4.74 7.32 -19.69
C ARG A 63 4.85 8.84 -19.77
N LEU A 64 4.92 9.51 -18.62
CA LEU A 64 5.10 10.96 -18.55
C LEU A 64 6.42 11.42 -19.21
N GLU A 65 7.46 10.59 -19.10
CA GLU A 65 8.74 10.81 -19.79
C GLU A 65 8.62 10.58 -21.30
N ALA A 66 7.96 9.50 -21.74
CA ALA A 66 7.73 9.20 -23.15
C ALA A 66 6.88 10.27 -23.85
N GLU A 67 5.90 10.82 -23.13
CA GLU A 67 5.06 11.92 -23.59
C GLU A 67 5.74 13.29 -23.42
N GLY A 68 6.95 13.37 -22.85
CA GLY A 68 7.72 14.61 -22.74
C GLY A 68 7.19 15.63 -21.71
N TRP A 69 6.36 15.19 -20.76
CA TRP A 69 5.88 16.04 -19.66
C TRP A 69 6.92 16.26 -18.56
N LEU A 70 7.84 15.30 -18.40
CA LEU A 70 8.95 15.40 -17.48
C LEU A 70 10.20 14.73 -18.05
N THR A 71 11.35 15.05 -17.47
CA THR A 71 12.61 14.35 -17.73
C THR A 71 13.18 13.84 -16.41
N ARG A 72 13.71 12.62 -16.42
CA ARG A 72 14.35 12.01 -15.26
C ARG A 72 15.86 11.99 -15.45
N LYS A 73 16.59 12.52 -14.48
CA LYS A 73 18.06 12.41 -14.38
C LYS A 73 18.42 11.53 -13.19
N ALA A 74 19.12 10.43 -13.44
CA ALA A 74 19.63 9.57 -12.38
C ALA A 74 20.79 10.28 -11.66
N ARG A 75 20.71 10.39 -10.34
CA ARG A 75 21.83 10.88 -9.52
C ARG A 75 22.60 9.65 -9.03
N ARG A 76 23.88 9.54 -9.39
CA ARG A 76 24.81 8.62 -8.73
C ARG A 76 25.73 9.43 -7.83
N GLN A 77 25.79 9.06 -6.56
CA GLN A 77 26.77 9.58 -5.61
C GLN A 77 27.61 8.39 -5.14
N GLY A 78 28.67 8.08 -5.90
CA GLY A 78 29.52 6.92 -5.65
C GLY A 78 28.77 5.57 -5.77
N ASN A 79 29.00 4.65 -4.83
CA ASN A 79 28.41 3.29 -4.80
C ASN A 79 27.00 3.23 -4.15
N ARG A 80 26.38 4.38 -3.84
CA ARG A 80 25.02 4.43 -3.29
C ARG A 80 24.08 5.02 -4.34
N ASN A 81 22.98 4.33 -4.61
CA ASN A 81 21.90 4.85 -5.44
C ASN A 81 21.29 6.08 -4.76
N ALA A 82 21.48 7.28 -5.33
CA ALA A 82 20.77 8.47 -4.87
C ALA A 82 19.40 8.56 -5.56
N SER A 83 18.46 9.29 -4.96
CA SER A 83 17.14 9.50 -5.55
C SER A 83 17.25 10.23 -6.90
N ASN A 84 16.35 9.88 -7.83
CA ASN A 84 16.30 10.52 -9.14
C ASN A 84 15.91 11.99 -9.02
N VAL A 85 16.42 12.82 -9.92
CA VAL A 85 15.99 14.21 -10.10
C VAL A 85 14.99 14.23 -11.25
N TYR A 86 13.81 14.78 -11.00
CA TYR A 86 12.76 14.98 -11.99
C TYR A 86 12.69 16.46 -12.36
N GLN A 87 12.63 16.71 -13.66
CA GLN A 87 12.47 18.03 -14.25
C GLN A 87 11.12 18.09 -14.95
N LEU A 88 10.22 18.95 -14.49
CA LEU A 88 8.94 19.19 -15.15
C LEU A 88 9.15 20.05 -16.40
N ASN A 89 8.42 19.73 -17.46
CA ASN A 89 8.39 20.54 -18.68
C ASN A 89 7.34 21.66 -18.53
N VAL A 90 7.77 22.76 -17.91
CA VAL A 90 6.91 23.89 -17.58
C VAL A 90 6.32 24.54 -18.84
N ALA A 91 7.10 24.66 -19.92
CA ALA A 91 6.64 25.23 -21.18
C ALA A 91 5.50 24.41 -21.80
N LYS A 92 5.59 23.08 -21.77
CA LYS A 92 4.53 22.19 -22.25
C LYS A 92 3.28 22.25 -21.37
N LEU A 93 3.44 22.31 -20.05
CA LEU A 93 2.32 22.46 -19.11
C LEU A 93 1.55 23.77 -19.33
N GLN A 94 2.28 24.88 -19.51
CA GLN A 94 1.68 26.17 -19.81
C GLN A 94 0.95 26.16 -21.16
N ALA A 95 1.59 25.64 -22.22
CA ALA A 95 0.96 25.55 -23.53
C ALA A 95 -0.35 24.73 -23.50
N ALA A 96 -0.37 23.61 -22.77
CA ALA A 96 -1.57 22.79 -22.59
C ALA A 96 -2.67 23.52 -21.80
N ALA A 97 -2.31 24.25 -20.75
CA ALA A 97 -3.27 25.02 -19.94
C ALA A 97 -3.86 26.20 -20.73
N PHE A 98 -3.06 26.94 -21.48
CA PHE A 98 -3.51 28.10 -22.26
C PHE A 98 -4.30 27.72 -23.53
N SER A 99 -4.07 26.53 -24.10
CA SER A 99 -4.83 26.07 -25.27
C SER A 99 -6.33 25.89 -25.00
N GLN A 100 -6.75 25.72 -23.74
CA GLN A 100 -8.17 25.56 -23.36
C GLN A 100 -8.86 26.90 -23.02
N LEU A 101 -8.10 27.96 -22.72
CA LEU A 101 -8.63 29.30 -22.47
C LEU A 101 -9.01 30.05 -23.76
N SER A 102 -8.54 29.56 -24.92
CA SER A 102 -8.83 30.12 -26.25
C SER A 102 -10.18 29.67 -26.82
N ASP A 103 -10.84 28.67 -26.24
CA ASP A 103 -12.06 28.05 -26.81
C ASP A 103 -13.36 28.40 -26.04
N SER A 104 -13.35 29.45 -25.20
CA SER A 104 -14.54 29.89 -24.46
C SER A 104 -15.01 31.28 -24.89
N ASP A 105 -15.72 31.33 -26.02
CA ASP A 105 -16.64 32.43 -26.37
C ASP A 105 -18.01 32.12 -25.72
N PRO A 106 -18.51 32.91 -24.74
CA PRO A 106 -19.73 32.56 -24.01
C PRO A 106 -20.95 33.07 -24.77
N SER A 107 -21.44 32.31 -25.74
CA SER A 107 -22.77 32.55 -26.29
C SER A 107 -23.45 31.26 -26.75
N LYS A 108 -24.17 30.63 -25.81
CA LYS A 108 -25.63 30.43 -25.86
C LYS A 108 -26.04 29.18 -25.08
N SER A 109 -26.97 29.42 -24.18
CA SER A 109 -27.86 28.47 -23.52
C SER A 109 -28.58 27.61 -24.55
N ASP A 110 -28.71 26.31 -24.30
CA ASP A 110 -30.04 25.69 -24.33
C ASP A 110 -30.09 24.39 -23.53
N ALA A 111 -31.21 24.21 -22.86
CA ALA A 111 -31.55 23.04 -22.09
C ALA A 111 -32.08 21.94 -23.01
N SER A 112 -31.72 20.68 -22.75
CA SER A 112 -32.67 19.57 -22.91
C SER A 112 -32.20 18.29 -22.26
N LYS A 113 -33.14 17.67 -21.55
CA LYS A 113 -33.11 16.30 -21.05
C LYS A 113 -33.28 15.31 -22.22
N SER A 114 -32.65 14.14 -22.16
CA SER A 114 -33.30 12.82 -22.17
C SER A 114 -32.31 11.65 -22.32
N ASP A 115 -32.61 10.62 -21.53
CA ASP A 115 -32.25 9.19 -21.43
C ASP A 115 -31.32 8.42 -22.42
N PRO A 116 -30.79 7.25 -21.95
CA PRO A 116 -29.71 6.49 -22.55
C PRO A 116 -30.19 5.45 -23.56
N SER A 117 -29.40 5.20 -24.61
CA SER A 117 -29.57 4.02 -25.45
C SER A 117 -28.22 3.41 -25.89
N LYS A 118 -27.94 2.26 -25.30
CA LYS A 118 -27.72 0.96 -25.96
C LYS A 118 -26.91 0.98 -27.27
N PHE A 119 -25.71 0.41 -27.23
CA PHE A 119 -25.17 -0.37 -28.35
C PHE A 119 -24.49 -1.66 -27.86
N ASP A 120 -24.74 -2.68 -28.66
CA ASP A 120 -24.54 -4.11 -28.42
C ASP A 120 -23.14 -4.58 -28.85
N ALA A 121 -22.88 -5.85 -28.59
CA ALA A 121 -21.63 -6.57 -28.51
C ALA A 121 -20.76 -6.65 -29.78
N SER A 122 -19.49 -7.00 -29.56
CA SER A 122 -18.77 -7.95 -30.43
C SER A 122 -17.82 -8.86 -29.65
N LYS A 123 -18.03 -10.15 -29.87
CA LYS A 123 -17.25 -11.31 -29.40
C LYS A 123 -15.92 -11.44 -30.15
N SER A 124 -14.89 -11.85 -29.44
CA SER A 124 -13.92 -12.90 -29.84
C SER A 124 -13.25 -13.38 -28.54
N GLY A 125 -13.30 -14.63 -28.10
CA GLY A 125 -12.82 -15.85 -28.75
C GLY A 125 -11.90 -16.54 -27.74
N LYS A 126 -12.18 -17.81 -27.42
CA LYS A 126 -11.75 -18.54 -26.20
C LYS A 126 -10.27 -18.94 -26.12
N LYS A 127 -9.78 -18.94 -24.86
CA LYS A 127 -8.99 -19.95 -24.09
C LYS A 127 -7.86 -20.76 -24.74
N ALA A 128 -6.70 -20.73 -24.07
CA ALA A 128 -5.94 -21.88 -23.56
C ALA A 128 -5.07 -21.33 -22.40
N GLY A 129 -5.08 -21.82 -21.16
CA GLY A 129 -4.94 -23.20 -20.71
C GLY A 129 -3.51 -23.39 -20.20
N PHE A 130 -3.21 -22.99 -18.95
CA PHE A 130 -1.88 -23.18 -18.35
C PHE A 130 -2.00 -23.90 -17.00
N HIS A 131 -1.81 -25.22 -17.05
CA HIS A 131 -0.99 -26.04 -16.14
C HIS A 131 -1.01 -27.49 -16.65
N PRO A 132 0.06 -28.31 -16.50
CA PRO A 132 0.40 -28.89 -15.20
C PRO A 132 1.91 -29.13 -14.91
N SER A 133 2.15 -29.77 -13.76
CA SER A 133 3.38 -30.05 -13.00
C SER A 133 4.36 -31.12 -13.56
N GLU A 134 5.50 -31.18 -12.86
CA GLU A 134 6.26 -32.37 -12.40
C GLU A 134 7.32 -33.09 -13.27
N SER A 135 8.44 -33.36 -12.59
CA SER A 135 9.27 -34.58 -12.64
C SER A 135 10.40 -34.73 -13.68
N GLY A 136 11.61 -34.99 -13.15
CA GLY A 136 12.53 -36.01 -13.68
C GLY A 136 13.78 -35.52 -14.44
N GLY A 137 14.97 -35.82 -13.92
CA GLY A 137 16.19 -35.87 -14.73
C GLY A 137 17.51 -35.58 -14.01
N ASP A 138 18.10 -36.60 -13.40
CA ASP A 138 19.55 -36.68 -13.13
C ASP A 138 20.34 -36.68 -14.46
N PRO A 139 21.57 -36.14 -14.52
CA PRO A 139 22.66 -37.06 -14.84
C PRO A 139 23.97 -36.78 -14.07
N SER A 140 24.36 -37.80 -13.32
CA SER A 140 25.70 -38.39 -13.22
C SER A 140 26.66 -38.01 -14.38
N VAL A 141 27.73 -37.27 -14.08
CA VAL A 141 29.00 -37.35 -14.81
C VAL A 141 30.17 -37.35 -13.83
N LYS A 142 30.94 -38.44 -13.91
CA LYS A 142 32.17 -38.71 -13.17
C LYS A 142 33.28 -37.74 -13.60
N SER A 143 34.08 -37.26 -12.65
CA SER A 143 35.52 -37.10 -12.86
C SER A 143 36.27 -37.28 -11.54
N LYS A 144 37.17 -38.26 -11.51
CA LYS A 144 38.13 -38.51 -10.45
C LYS A 144 39.39 -37.70 -10.72
N HIS A 145 39.88 -36.94 -9.73
CA HIS A 145 41.30 -36.94 -9.39
C HIS A 145 41.51 -36.41 -7.96
N ASP A 146 42.33 -37.13 -7.21
CA ASP A 146 42.91 -36.85 -5.89
C ASP A 146 44.44 -37.16 -6.03
N PRO A 147 45.36 -36.96 -5.06
CA PRO A 147 45.35 -36.17 -3.81
C PRO A 147 46.63 -35.29 -3.62
N SER A 148 46.62 -34.37 -2.63
CA SER A 148 47.56 -34.40 -1.46
C SER A 148 47.58 -33.12 -0.60
N ASP A 149 47.37 -33.35 0.71
CA ASP A 149 48.12 -32.84 1.88
C ASP A 149 48.11 -31.35 2.32
N LYS A 150 47.34 -31.05 3.39
CA LYS A 150 47.82 -30.69 4.76
C LYS A 150 46.74 -29.99 5.62
N LYS A 151 46.49 -30.55 6.82
CA LYS A 151 45.74 -29.97 7.96
C LYS A 151 46.42 -28.66 8.47
N PRO A 152 45.76 -27.73 9.19
CA PRO A 152 45.16 -28.00 10.50
C PRO A 152 43.78 -27.38 10.77
N SER A 153 43.12 -27.99 11.75
CA SER A 153 41.79 -27.75 12.31
C SER A 153 41.49 -26.31 12.74
N ARG A 154 40.26 -25.86 12.45
CA ARG A 154 39.50 -24.88 13.25
C ARG A 154 38.17 -25.54 13.62
N PRO A 155 37.65 -25.41 14.85
CA PRO A 155 36.28 -25.80 15.14
C PRO A 155 35.38 -24.93 14.28
N ASP A 156 34.60 -25.58 13.41
CA ASP A 156 33.51 -24.93 12.71
C ASP A 156 32.52 -24.46 13.78
N ALA A 157 32.29 -23.16 13.87
CA ALA A 157 31.29 -22.61 14.77
C ALA A 157 29.94 -23.08 14.24
N SER A 158 29.36 -24.08 14.90
CA SER A 158 28.04 -24.60 14.58
C SER A 158 27.07 -23.43 14.37
N GLN A 159 26.57 -23.31 13.14
CA GLN A 159 25.41 -22.48 12.86
C GLN A 159 24.33 -22.87 13.87
N PRO A 160 23.70 -21.91 14.59
CA PRO A 160 22.66 -22.28 15.54
C PRO A 160 21.56 -23.02 14.78
N ASP A 161 21.35 -24.29 15.13
CA ASP A 161 20.27 -25.09 14.57
C ASP A 161 18.95 -24.32 14.76
N THR A 162 18.11 -24.32 13.73
CA THR A 162 16.83 -23.61 13.77
C THR A 162 15.96 -24.08 14.94
N GLN A 163 16.10 -25.35 15.33
CA GLN A 163 15.47 -25.91 16.53
C GLN A 163 15.96 -25.28 17.83
N THR A 164 17.26 -25.00 17.96
CA THR A 164 17.82 -24.34 19.17
C THR A 164 17.28 -22.92 19.30
N ALA A 165 17.20 -22.18 18.20
CA ALA A 165 16.67 -20.81 18.19
C ALA A 165 15.18 -20.74 18.56
N GLU A 166 14.38 -21.73 18.17
CA GLU A 166 12.96 -21.84 18.54
C GLU A 166 12.78 -22.22 20.01
N GLN A 167 13.53 -23.21 20.50
CA GLN A 167 13.47 -23.60 21.91
C GLN A 167 13.91 -22.47 22.84
N ASP A 168 15.00 -21.76 22.50
CA ASP A 168 15.44 -20.58 23.24
C ASP A 168 14.39 -19.47 23.25
N PHE A 169 13.62 -19.35 22.17
CA PHE A 169 12.56 -18.35 22.05
C PHE A 169 11.35 -18.69 22.92
N LEU A 170 10.87 -19.94 22.88
CA LEU A 170 9.78 -20.41 23.75
C LEU A 170 10.17 -20.37 25.23
N THR A 171 11.43 -20.65 25.55
CA THR A 171 11.92 -20.52 26.93
C THR A 171 11.78 -19.09 27.45
N ARG A 172 11.95 -18.08 26.59
CA ARG A 172 11.77 -16.65 26.96
C ARG A 172 10.31 -16.20 26.92
N HIS A 173 9.48 -16.89 26.15
CA HIS A 173 8.08 -16.56 25.91
C HIS A 173 7.22 -17.84 25.96
N PRO A 174 7.02 -18.42 27.16
CA PRO A 174 6.36 -19.72 27.31
C PRO A 174 4.88 -19.70 26.94
N ASP A 175 4.27 -18.50 26.94
CA ASP A 175 2.89 -18.22 26.58
C ASP A 175 2.70 -17.92 25.08
N ALA A 176 3.77 -17.92 24.27
CA ALA A 176 3.69 -17.66 22.84
C ALA A 176 3.06 -18.83 22.06
N VAL A 177 1.83 -18.62 21.55
CA VAL A 177 1.13 -19.59 20.70
C VAL A 177 1.46 -19.40 19.22
N VAL A 178 1.71 -18.16 18.81
CA VAL A 178 2.18 -17.83 17.46
C VAL A 178 3.46 -17.00 17.57
N PHE A 179 4.49 -17.39 16.84
CA PHE A 179 5.79 -16.74 16.94
C PHE A 179 6.59 -16.83 15.65
N SER A 180 7.58 -15.94 15.54
CA SER A 180 8.58 -15.91 14.50
C SER A 180 9.91 -15.52 15.15
N PRO A 181 10.81 -16.48 15.45
CA PRO A 181 12.05 -16.19 16.15
C PRO A 181 12.91 -15.19 15.37
N LYS A 182 12.97 -15.35 14.04
CA LYS A 182 13.71 -14.48 13.11
C LYS A 182 13.29 -13.02 13.20
N LYS A 183 12.00 -12.74 13.39
CA LYS A 183 11.45 -11.39 13.50
C LYS A 183 11.28 -10.93 14.95
N ARG A 184 11.56 -11.81 15.93
CA ARG A 184 11.28 -11.60 17.35
C ARG A 184 9.83 -11.19 17.62
N GLN A 185 8.91 -11.68 16.79
CA GLN A 185 7.47 -11.39 16.90
C GLN A 185 6.78 -12.60 17.51
N TRP A 186 5.84 -12.33 18.41
CA TRP A 186 5.04 -13.37 19.03
C TRP A 186 3.76 -12.81 19.64
N GLY A 187 2.79 -13.69 19.88
CA GLY A 187 1.57 -13.37 20.62
C GLY A 187 1.05 -14.57 21.40
N THR A 188 0.31 -14.27 22.46
CA THR A 188 -0.39 -15.25 23.30
C THR A 188 -1.64 -15.80 22.60
N GLN A 189 -2.29 -16.79 23.23
CA GLN A 189 -3.59 -17.28 22.77
C GLN A 189 -4.65 -16.18 22.71
N ASP A 190 -4.68 -15.28 23.71
CA ASP A 190 -5.65 -14.19 23.77
C ASP A 190 -5.38 -13.13 22.69
N ASP A 191 -4.10 -12.84 22.43
CA ASP A 191 -3.69 -11.93 21.35
C ASP A 191 -4.11 -12.48 19.98
N LEU A 192 -3.89 -13.77 19.75
CA LEU A 192 -4.30 -14.44 18.52
C LEU A 192 -5.82 -14.44 18.37
N THR A 193 -6.55 -14.72 19.45
CA THR A 193 -8.02 -14.75 19.45
C THR A 193 -8.59 -13.36 19.12
N CYS A 194 -8.03 -12.30 19.71
CA CYS A 194 -8.39 -10.93 19.39
C CYS A 194 -8.07 -10.56 17.93
N ALA A 195 -6.89 -10.95 17.42
CA ALA A 195 -6.52 -10.75 16.02
C ALA A 195 -7.46 -11.47 15.04
N GLN A 196 -7.85 -12.71 15.34
CA GLN A 196 -8.82 -13.47 14.55
C GLN A 196 -10.21 -12.84 14.59
N TRP A 197 -10.62 -12.29 15.73
CA TRP A 197 -11.88 -11.58 15.86
C TRP A 197 -11.90 -10.29 15.00
N LEU A 198 -10.83 -9.51 15.02
CA LEU A 198 -10.64 -8.34 14.13
C LEU A 198 -10.72 -8.76 12.65
N TRP A 199 -10.04 -9.85 12.29
CA TRP A 199 -10.04 -10.36 10.92
C TRP A 199 -11.43 -10.78 10.44
N LYS A 200 -12.20 -11.49 11.28
CA LYS A 200 -13.59 -11.86 10.98
C LYS A 200 -14.44 -10.61 10.72
N LYS A 201 -14.26 -9.54 11.50
CA LYS A 201 -14.95 -8.26 11.26
C LYS A 201 -14.53 -7.62 9.94
N ILE A 202 -13.26 -7.69 9.58
CA ILE A 202 -12.76 -7.20 8.29
C ILE A 202 -13.38 -7.97 7.14
N ILE A 203 -13.37 -9.30 7.17
CA ILE A 203 -14.01 -10.13 6.14
C ILE A 203 -15.47 -9.72 5.94
N ALA A 204 -16.22 -9.53 7.03
CA ALA A 204 -17.62 -9.09 6.94
C ALA A 204 -17.78 -7.73 6.24
N LEU A 205 -16.85 -6.79 6.42
CA LEU A 205 -16.86 -5.51 5.69
C LEU A 205 -16.65 -5.70 4.18
N TYR A 206 -15.77 -6.62 3.79
CA TYR A 206 -15.54 -6.95 2.38
C TYR A 206 -16.72 -7.68 1.76
N GLU A 207 -17.36 -8.59 2.51
CA GLU A 207 -18.57 -9.30 2.07
C GLU A 207 -19.73 -8.31 1.86
N GLN A 208 -19.95 -7.38 2.78
CA GLN A 208 -20.96 -6.31 2.63
C GLN A 208 -20.69 -5.40 1.43
N ALA A 209 -19.42 -5.06 1.16
CA ALA A 209 -19.08 -4.27 -0.02
C ALA A 209 -19.34 -5.05 -1.33
N ALA A 210 -19.06 -6.35 -1.33
CA ALA A 210 -19.29 -7.21 -2.49
C ALA A 210 -20.77 -7.40 -2.83
N GLU A 211 -21.69 -7.34 -1.85
CA GLU A 211 -23.14 -7.38 -2.10
C GLU A 211 -23.63 -6.17 -2.91
N CYS A 212 -22.94 -5.02 -2.83
CA CYS A 212 -23.26 -3.83 -3.61
C CYS A 212 -22.68 -3.89 -5.04
N ASP A 213 -21.49 -4.49 -5.21
CA ASP A 213 -20.73 -4.47 -6.47
C ASP A 213 -20.80 -5.78 -7.28
N GLY A 214 -21.35 -6.85 -6.72
CA GLY A 214 -21.53 -8.16 -7.38
C GLY A 214 -20.28 -9.04 -7.49
N GLU A 215 -19.11 -8.57 -7.01
CA GLU A 215 -17.85 -9.30 -7.04
C GLU A 215 -17.26 -9.46 -5.62
N VAL A 216 -17.17 -10.71 -5.14
CA VAL A 216 -16.61 -11.03 -3.82
C VAL A 216 -15.09 -11.01 -3.86
N VAL A 217 -14.51 -9.84 -3.60
CA VAL A 217 -13.06 -9.72 -3.38
C VAL A 217 -12.75 -10.07 -1.93
N ARG A 218 -12.45 -11.35 -1.66
CA ARG A 218 -12.01 -11.78 -0.33
C ARG A 218 -10.57 -11.27 -0.08
N PRO A 219 -10.32 -10.55 1.02
CA PRO A 219 -9.00 -10.00 1.30
C PRO A 219 -7.99 -11.12 1.59
N LYS A 220 -6.72 -10.87 1.23
CA LYS A 220 -5.62 -11.80 1.51
C LYS A 220 -5.44 -11.99 3.00
N GLU A 221 -5.27 -13.24 3.43
CA GLU A 221 -5.06 -13.58 4.83
C GLU A 221 -3.89 -12.80 5.45
N PRO A 222 -4.06 -12.33 6.70
CA PRO A 222 -3.06 -11.55 7.38
C PRO A 222 -1.90 -12.43 7.86
N ASN A 223 -0.78 -11.78 8.16
CA ASN A 223 0.28 -12.44 8.91
C ASN A 223 -0.14 -12.54 10.39
N TRP A 224 -0.62 -13.72 10.81
CA TRP A 224 -1.11 -13.97 12.15
C TRP A 224 -0.10 -13.65 13.24
N THR A 225 1.17 -13.99 13.04
CA THR A 225 2.24 -13.69 13.99
C THR A 225 2.43 -12.19 14.18
N ALA A 226 2.43 -11.41 13.08
CA ALA A 226 2.56 -9.97 13.15
C ALA A 226 1.32 -9.32 13.79
N TRP A 227 0.12 -9.81 13.48
CA TRP A 227 -1.12 -9.29 14.05
C TRP A 227 -1.22 -9.56 15.55
N ALA A 228 -0.98 -10.80 15.98
CA ALA A 228 -0.97 -11.16 17.39
C ALA A 228 0.13 -10.39 18.15
N ASN A 229 1.30 -10.18 17.53
CA ASN A 229 2.34 -9.34 18.11
C ASN A 229 1.88 -7.89 18.29
N GLU A 230 1.23 -7.26 17.31
CA GLU A 230 0.71 -5.89 17.47
C GLU A 230 -0.33 -5.80 18.58
N ILE A 231 -1.26 -6.77 18.67
CA ILE A 231 -2.24 -6.82 19.77
C ILE A 231 -1.54 -6.95 21.13
N ARG A 232 -0.54 -7.83 21.23
CA ARG A 232 0.28 -7.98 22.44
C ARG A 232 0.95 -6.66 22.83
N LEU A 233 1.50 -5.93 21.85
CA LEU A 233 2.10 -4.62 22.08
C LEU A 233 1.05 -3.61 22.56
N MET A 234 -0.15 -3.62 21.99
CA MET A 234 -1.25 -2.79 22.47
C MET A 234 -1.62 -3.08 23.92
N CYS A 235 -1.58 -4.35 24.33
CA CYS A 235 -1.88 -4.73 25.70
C CYS A 235 -0.75 -4.37 26.68
N VAL A 236 0.48 -4.81 26.36
CA VAL A 236 1.62 -4.71 27.28
C VAL A 236 2.26 -3.33 27.29
N GLN A 237 2.38 -2.66 26.13
CA GLN A 237 3.03 -1.34 26.05
C GLN A 237 2.03 -0.21 26.23
N ASP A 238 0.85 -0.33 25.62
CA ASP A 238 -0.11 0.76 25.62
C ASP A 238 -1.17 0.65 26.73
N GLY A 239 -1.08 -0.39 27.57
CA GLY A 239 -1.96 -0.58 28.74
C GLY A 239 -3.41 -0.87 28.39
N ARG A 240 -3.68 -1.40 27.19
CA ARG A 240 -5.04 -1.71 26.71
C ARG A 240 -5.41 -3.14 27.04
N THR A 241 -6.70 -3.43 27.05
CA THR A 241 -7.20 -4.81 27.16
C THR A 241 -7.68 -5.29 25.80
N HIS A 242 -7.64 -6.60 25.54
CA HIS A 242 -8.21 -7.18 24.30
C HIS A 242 -9.65 -6.75 24.09
N LYS A 243 -10.43 -6.63 25.18
CA LYS A 243 -11.80 -6.12 25.15
C LYS A 243 -11.88 -4.69 24.63
N GLN A 244 -11.05 -3.78 25.14
CA GLN A 244 -11.00 -2.40 24.65
C GLN A 244 -10.59 -2.33 23.18
N ILE A 245 -9.64 -3.18 22.75
CA ILE A 245 -9.20 -3.24 21.36
C ILE A 245 -10.34 -3.69 20.44
N CYS A 246 -11.04 -4.78 20.79
CA CYS A 246 -12.20 -5.26 20.04
C CYS A 246 -13.36 -4.24 20.02
N GLU A 247 -13.61 -3.57 21.14
CA GLU A 247 -14.65 -2.54 21.27
C GLU A 247 -14.32 -1.32 20.41
N MET A 248 -13.08 -0.82 20.44
CA MET A 248 -12.63 0.26 19.58
C MET A 248 -12.79 -0.13 18.10
N TYR A 249 -12.36 -1.33 17.74
CA TYR A 249 -12.50 -1.80 16.37
C TYR A 249 -13.96 -1.95 15.94
N SER A 250 -14.85 -2.35 16.85
CA SER A 250 -16.30 -2.38 16.59
C SER A 250 -16.83 -1.01 16.18
N ARG A 251 -16.38 0.06 16.84
CA ARG A 251 -16.77 1.44 16.50
C ARG A 251 -16.18 1.87 15.16
N VAL A 252 -14.90 1.59 14.95
CA VAL A 252 -14.19 1.84 13.67
C VAL A 252 -14.91 1.17 12.50
N SER A 253 -15.34 -0.09 12.65
CA SER A 253 -16.01 -0.85 11.59
C SER A 253 -17.39 -0.29 11.20
N ARG A 254 -18.02 0.49 12.07
CA ARG A 254 -19.33 1.13 11.82
C ARG A 254 -19.20 2.50 11.19
N ASP A 255 -18.03 3.12 11.28
CA ASP A 255 -17.77 4.44 10.71
C ASP A 255 -17.40 4.31 9.22
N PRO A 256 -18.15 4.95 8.29
CA PRO A 256 -17.93 4.80 6.85
C PRO A 256 -16.55 5.27 6.35
N PHE A 257 -15.90 6.17 7.09
CA PHE A 257 -14.57 6.68 6.78
C PHE A 257 -13.49 5.77 7.38
N TRP A 258 -13.60 5.44 8.67
CA TRP A 258 -12.55 4.69 9.36
C TRP A 258 -12.55 3.20 9.02
N CYS A 259 -13.68 2.59 8.68
CA CYS A 259 -13.75 1.17 8.35
C CYS A 259 -12.89 0.80 7.13
N ARG A 260 -12.75 1.71 6.16
CA ARG A 260 -11.91 1.55 4.95
C ARG A 260 -10.43 1.84 5.22
N ASN A 261 -10.13 2.66 6.24
CA ASN A 261 -8.79 3.13 6.54
C ASN A 261 -8.07 2.29 7.61
N VAL A 262 -8.81 1.55 8.44
CA VAL A 262 -8.27 0.76 9.56
C VAL A 262 -8.61 -0.71 9.35
N LEU A 263 -7.72 -1.40 8.62
CA LEU A 263 -7.87 -2.81 8.22
C LEU A 263 -6.79 -3.73 8.85
N SER A 264 -6.11 -3.26 9.91
CA SER A 264 -5.15 -4.09 10.65
C SER A 264 -4.94 -3.58 12.09
N PRO A 265 -4.49 -4.45 13.02
CA PRO A 265 -4.12 -4.05 14.38
C PRO A 265 -3.07 -2.93 14.42
N SER A 266 -2.06 -2.98 13.56
CA SER A 266 -1.02 -1.96 13.49
C SER A 266 -1.60 -0.58 13.16
N LYS A 267 -2.52 -0.51 12.18
CA LYS A 267 -3.17 0.75 11.82
C LYS A 267 -4.14 1.24 12.89
N LEU A 268 -4.82 0.31 13.57
CA LEU A 268 -5.68 0.62 14.72
C LEU A 268 -4.87 1.24 15.85
N ARG A 269 -3.69 0.68 16.16
CA ARG A 269 -2.77 1.21 17.16
C ARG A 269 -2.23 2.59 16.79
N GLU A 270 -1.79 2.77 15.53
CA GLU A 270 -1.28 4.05 15.01
C GLU A 270 -2.32 5.18 15.15
N LYS A 271 -3.59 4.86 14.90
CA LYS A 271 -4.70 5.82 14.92
C LYS A 271 -5.47 5.86 16.23
N TRP A 272 -5.02 5.15 17.26
CA TRP A 272 -5.80 4.93 18.48
C TRP A 272 -6.28 6.23 19.14
N ASP A 273 -5.40 7.22 19.28
CA ASP A 273 -5.72 8.46 19.98
C ASP A 273 -6.73 9.32 19.18
N GLU A 274 -6.53 9.39 17.86
CA GLU A 274 -7.45 10.07 16.95
C GLU A 274 -8.84 9.42 16.97
N LEU A 275 -8.89 8.08 16.92
CA LEU A 275 -10.12 7.31 17.00
C LEU A 275 -10.80 7.48 18.36
N SER A 276 -10.05 7.52 19.45
CA SER A 276 -10.60 7.71 20.80
C SER A 276 -11.30 9.06 20.94
N LEU A 277 -10.78 10.11 20.31
CA LEU A 277 -11.40 11.44 20.31
C LEU A 277 -12.59 11.54 19.35
N ARG A 278 -12.51 10.92 18.18
CA ARG A 278 -13.54 11.04 17.13
C ARG A 278 -14.72 10.10 17.34
N LEU A 279 -14.46 8.91 17.87
CA LEU A 279 -15.45 7.84 18.10
C LEU A 279 -15.80 7.70 19.58
N SER A 280 -15.46 8.71 20.41
CA SER A 280 -16.01 8.81 21.74
C SER A 280 -17.54 8.85 21.60
N PRO A 281 -18.30 8.03 22.34
CA PRO A 281 -19.74 8.20 22.40
C PRO A 281 -19.97 9.62 22.93
N SER A 282 -20.43 10.51 22.06
CA SER A 282 -20.89 11.84 22.47
C SER A 282 -21.87 11.59 23.62
N VAL A 283 -21.53 12.09 24.81
CA VAL A 283 -22.43 12.09 25.96
C VAL A 283 -23.72 12.69 25.44
N SER A 284 -24.72 11.83 25.25
CA SER A 284 -26.02 12.21 24.72
C SER A 284 -26.54 13.29 25.66
N THR A 285 -26.53 14.54 25.19
CA THR A 285 -27.11 15.66 25.92
C THR A 285 -28.55 15.27 26.19
N TYR A 286 -28.84 15.04 27.48
CA TYR A 286 -30.18 14.99 28.03
C TYR A 286 -30.96 16.17 27.47
N THR A 287 -31.79 15.94 26.46
CA THR A 287 -32.90 16.84 26.15
C THR A 287 -34.01 16.42 27.09
N GLU A 288 -33.94 17.02 28.27
CA GLU A 288 -34.97 17.00 29.28
C GLU A 288 -36.25 17.54 28.66
N LYS A 289 -37.27 16.66 28.59
CA LYS A 289 -38.64 17.06 28.30
C LYS A 289 -39.07 18.06 29.37
N ARG A 290 -39.47 19.25 28.94
CA ARG A 290 -40.40 20.09 29.70
C ARG A 290 -41.36 20.78 28.75
#